data_AF-A0A9P6XWV2-F1
#
_entry.id   AF-A0A9P6XWV2-F1
#
_cell.length_a   1.000
_cell.length_b   1.000
_cell.length_c   1.000
_cell.angle_alpha   90.00
_cell.angle_beta   90.00
_cell.angle_gamma   90.00
#
_symmetry.space_group_name_H-M   'P 1'
#
loop_
_entity.id
_entity.type
_entity.pdbx_description
1 polymer ?
#
loop_
_entity_poly.entity_id
_entity_poly.type
_entity_poly.pdbx_seq_one_letter_code
_entity_poly.pdbx_strand_id
1 'polypeptide(L)' 'MPVGEQDAARDVARQELAVLGGGEQLHISAGRDGARLILVAGRPLREPVMRHGPVVMNTRQELMQAFVDFQEGRF' A
#
# COMPACT_ATOMS: atom_id res chain seq x y z
N MET A 1 7.44 -7.80 10.18
CA MET A 1 8.04 -6.73 11.02
C MET A 1 8.39 -5.58 10.11
N PRO A 2 8.02 -4.33 10.46
CA PRO A 2 8.34 -3.17 9.65
C PRO A 2 9.86 -2.91 9.68
N VAL A 3 10.36 -2.27 8.62
CA VAL A 3 11.76 -1.91 8.44
C VAL A 3 12.02 -0.53 9.05
N GLY A 4 13.13 -0.39 9.78
CA GLY A 4 13.52 0.89 10.40
C GLY A 4 13.00 1.11 11.83
N GLU A 5 12.32 0.14 12.43
CA GLU A 5 11.89 0.19 13.84
C GLU A 5 13.02 -0.19 14.82
N GLN A 6 14.11 -0.75 14.29
CA GLN A 6 15.35 -1.03 15.01
C GLN A 6 16.47 -0.21 14.36
N ASP A 7 17.50 0.14 15.14
CA ASP A 7 18.66 0.91 14.67
C ASP A 7 19.60 0.10 13.74
N ALA A 8 19.05 -0.93 13.09
CA ALA A 8 19.74 -1.85 12.21
C ALA A 8 19.15 -1.77 10.79
N ALA A 9 20.04 -1.61 9.82
CA ALA A 9 19.69 -1.73 8.41
C ALA A 9 19.21 -3.16 8.10
N ARG A 10 18.20 -3.27 7.23
CA ARG A 10 17.70 -4.54 6.74
C ARG A 10 17.85 -4.59 5.22
N ASP A 11 18.39 -5.70 4.74
CA ASP A 11 18.43 -5.99 3.31
C ASP A 11 17.03 -6.25 2.76
N VAL A 12 16.73 -5.65 1.61
CA VAL A 12 15.48 -5.81 0.87
C VAL A 12 15.82 -6.29 -0.53
N ALA A 13 15.34 -7.49 -0.88
CA ALA A 13 15.64 -8.09 -2.16
C ALA A 13 14.81 -7.49 -3.30
N ARG A 14 15.20 -7.76 -4.54
CA ARG A 14 14.41 -7.38 -5.72
C ARG A 14 13.02 -8.04 -5.64
N GLN A 15 11.97 -7.28 -5.97
CA GLN A 15 10.56 -7.71 -5.91
C GLN A 15 10.02 -7.97 -4.49
N GLU A 16 10.72 -7.50 -3.46
CA GLU A 16 10.22 -7.52 -2.08
C GLU A 16 9.49 -6.21 -1.75
N LEU A 17 8.39 -6.32 -1.00
CA LEU A 17 7.71 -5.18 -0.40
C LEU A 17 8.17 -5.03 1.06
N ALA A 18 8.91 -3.96 1.33
CA ALA A 18 9.26 -3.56 2.69
C ALA A 18 8.20 -2.59 3.23
N VAL A 19 7.55 -2.96 4.34
CA VAL A 19 6.70 -2.03 5.10
C VAL A 19 7.61 -1.23 6.01
N LEU A 20 7.65 0.09 5.84
CA LEU A 20 8.46 0.97 6.69
C LEU A 20 7.76 1.21 8.02
N GLY A 21 8.54 1.32 9.09
CA GLY A 21 8.08 1.88 10.35
C GLY A 21 7.81 3.38 10.25
N GLY A 22 7.36 3.99 11.34
CA GLY A 22 7.27 5.45 11.43
C GLY A 22 8.67 6.08 11.48
N GLY A 23 8.76 7.35 11.08
CA GLY A 23 10.00 8.13 11.12
C GLY A 23 9.95 9.32 10.17
N GLU A 24 10.89 10.26 10.33
CA GLU A 24 10.99 11.45 9.47
C GLU A 24 11.96 11.26 8.30
N GLN A 25 12.89 10.30 8.42
CA GLN A 25 13.98 10.09 7.47
C GLN A 25 14.06 8.61 7.08
N LEU A 26 14.41 8.37 5.82
CA LEU A 26 14.64 7.03 5.26
C LEU A 26 16.05 7.01 4.66
N HIS A 27 16.93 6.18 5.22
CA HIS A 27 18.26 5.93 4.68
C HIS A 27 18.25 4.68 3.82
N ILE A 28 18.75 4.79 2.59
CA ILE A 28 18.85 3.68 1.64
C ILE A 28 20.29 3.59 1.17
N SER A 29 20.87 2.40 1.28
CA SER A 29 22.16 2.07 0.70
C SER A 29 21.96 1.03 -0.40
N ALA A 30 22.44 1.33 -1.61
CA ALA A 30 22.42 0.39 -2.71
C ALA A 30 23.63 -0.55 -2.63
N GLY A 31 23.42 -1.81 -3.02
CA GLY A 31 24.52 -2.75 -3.25
C GLY A 31 25.33 -2.40 -4.51
N ARG A 32 26.26 -3.29 -4.88
CA ARG A 32 27.19 -3.08 -6.01
C ARG A 32 26.49 -2.81 -7.35
N ASP A 33 25.34 -3.44 -7.57
CA ASP A 33 24.59 -3.34 -8.83
C ASP A 33 23.63 -2.14 -8.86
N GLY A 34 23.66 -1.29 -7.83
CA GLY A 34 22.71 -0.20 -7.66
C GLY A 34 21.34 -0.68 -7.17
N ALA A 35 20.38 0.24 -7.09
CA ALA A 35 19.01 -0.05 -6.69
C ALA A 35 18.01 0.73 -7.54
N ARG A 36 16.88 0.09 -7.85
CA ARG A 36 15.69 0.74 -8.41
C ARG A 36 14.50 0.32 -7.56
N LEU A 37 13.79 1.29 -7.02
CA LEU A 37 12.67 1.07 -6.11
C LEU A 37 11.58 2.12 -6.33
N ILE A 38 10.41 1.83 -5.78
CA ILE A 38 9.30 2.79 -5.67
C ILE A 38 9.07 3.01 -4.18
N LEU A 39 9.10 4.27 -3.76
CA LEU A 39 8.72 4.66 -2.41
C LEU A 39 7.26 5.12 -2.42
N VAL A 40 6.41 4.49 -1.62
CA VAL A 40 5.00 4.85 -1.47
C VAL A 40 4.78 5.27 -0.02
N ALA A 41 4.32 6.50 0.18
CA ALA A 41 3.96 7.04 1.49
C ALA A 41 2.68 7.87 1.37
N GLY A 42 1.87 7.87 2.42
CA GLY A 42 0.60 8.60 2.43
C GLY A 42 0.03 8.71 3.84
N ARG A 43 -0.82 9.72 4.06
CA ARG A 43 -1.55 9.86 5.30
C ARG A 43 -2.67 8.80 5.34
N PRO A 44 -2.81 8.02 6.42
CA PRO A 44 -3.92 7.08 6.55
C PRO A 44 -5.26 7.84 6.45
N LEU A 45 -6.16 7.36 5.59
CA LEU A 45 -7.51 7.94 5.44
C LEU A 45 -8.36 7.76 6.70
N ARG A 46 -8.10 6.69 7.47
CA ARG A 46 -8.86 6.32 8.69
C ARG A 46 -10.36 6.11 8.44
N GLU A 47 -10.70 5.68 7.24
CA GLU A 47 -12.06 5.32 6.86
C GLU A 47 -12.19 3.79 6.72
N PRO A 48 -13.39 3.23 6.90
CA PRO A 48 -13.63 1.82 6.58
C PRO A 48 -13.36 1.55 5.11
N VAL A 49 -12.78 0.39 4.81
CA VAL A 49 -12.51 -0.07 3.45
C VAL A 49 -13.26 -1.37 3.21
N MET A 50 -14.22 -1.34 2.29
CA MET A 50 -14.97 -2.50 1.81
C MET A 50 -14.59 -2.76 0.36
N ARG A 51 -14.12 -3.97 0.05
CA ARG A 51 -13.68 -4.35 -1.29
C ARG A 51 -14.37 -5.60 -1.77
N HIS A 52 -14.84 -5.58 -3.02
CA HIS A 52 -15.28 -6.78 -3.73
C HIS A 52 -14.87 -6.71 -5.20
N GLY A 53 -13.98 -7.61 -5.61
CA GLY A 53 -13.40 -7.60 -6.96
C GLY A 53 -12.73 -6.26 -7.28
N PRO A 54 -13.06 -5.62 -8.43
CA PRO A 54 -12.48 -4.35 -8.85
C PRO A 54 -13.07 -3.12 -8.12
N VAL A 55 -14.06 -3.31 -7.24
CA VAL A 55 -14.79 -2.21 -6.60
C VAL A 55 -14.35 -2.05 -5.14
N VAL A 56 -14.10 -0.81 -4.73
CA VAL A 56 -13.75 -0.39 -3.37
C VAL A 56 -14.69 0.75 -2.95
N MET A 57 -15.33 0.62 -1.79
CA MET A 57 -16.23 1.62 -1.19
C MET A 57 -16.05 1.64 0.34
N ASN A 58 -16.71 2.57 1.04
CA ASN A 58 -16.62 2.67 2.50
C ASN A 58 -17.63 1.77 3.23
N THR A 59 -18.81 1.53 2.64
CA THR A 59 -19.87 0.71 3.25
C THR A 59 -20.32 -0.45 2.37
N ARG A 60 -20.99 -1.44 2.98
CA ARG A 60 -21.56 -2.59 2.24
C ARG A 60 -22.69 -2.18 1.28
N GLN A 61 -23.49 -1.19 1.67
CA GLN A 61 -24.59 -0.70 0.83
C GLN A 61 -24.08 -0.03 -0.44
N GLU A 62 -23.08 0.85 -0.33
CA GLU A 62 -22.42 1.49 -1.48
C GLU A 62 -21.76 0.45 -2.40
N LEU A 63 -21.11 -0.56 -1.82
CA LEU A 63 -20.47 -1.63 -2.57
C LEU A 63 -21.50 -2.45 -3.38
N MET A 64 -22.64 -2.79 -2.79
CA MET A 64 -23.72 -3.51 -3.48
C MET A 64 -24.34 -2.65 -4.58
N GLN A 65 -24.54 -1.36 -4.32
CA GLN A 65 -25.06 -0.43 -5.33
C GLN A 65 -24.10 -0.31 -6.52
N ALA A 66 -22.82 -0.11 -6.27
CA ALA A 66 -21.79 -0.02 -7.31
C ALA A 66 -21.68 -1.31 -8.13
N PHE A 67 -21.92 -2.47 -7.51
CA PHE A 67 -21.97 -3.74 -8.22
C PHE A 67 -23.18 -3.85 -9.16
N VAL A 68 -24.36 -3.41 -8.70
CA VAL A 68 -25.57 -3.33 -9.54
C VAL A 68 -25.36 -2.37 -10.71
N ASP A 69 -24.82 -1.19 -10.45
CA ASP A 69 -24.52 -0.19 -11.48
C ASP A 69 -23.52 -0.72 -12.53
N PHE A 70 -22.51 -1.49 -12.09
CA PHE A 70 -21.57 -2.17 -12.99
C PHE A 70 -22.24 -3.24 -13.85
N GLN A 71 -23.12 -4.06 -13.26
CA GLN A 71 -23.87 -5.09 -14.00
C GLN A 71 -24.86 -4.49 -15.01
N GLU A 72 -25.44 -3.34 -14.69
CA GLU A 72 -26.41 -2.63 -15.53
C GLU A 72 -25.74 -1.69 -16.57
N GLY A 73 -24.40 -1.71 -16.65
CA GLY A 73 -23.64 -0.95 -17.65
C GLY A 73 -23.68 0.56 -17.45
N ARG A 74 -23.84 1.03 -16.20
CA ARG A 74 -23.88 2.45 -15.85
C ARG A 74 -22.51 3.06 -15.54
N PHE A 75 -21.43 2.36 -15.88
CA PHE A 75 -20.02 2.78 -15.72
C PHE A 75 -19.23 2.60 -17.02
#